data_AF-A0A2V1BI69-F1
#
_entry.id   AF-A0A2V1BI69-F1
#
_cell.length_a   1.000
_cell.length_b   1.000
_cell.length_c   1.000
_cell.angle_alpha   90.00
_cell.angle_beta   90.00
_cell.angle_gamma   90.00
#
_symmetry.space_group_name_H-M   'P 1'
#
loop_
_entity.id
_entity.type
_entity.pdbx_description
1 polymer ?
#
loop_
_entity_poly.entity_id
_entity_poly.type
_entity_poly.pdbx_seq_one_letter_code
_entity_poly.pdbx_strand_id
1 'polypeptide(L)'
;MIQAHDYEQQTFGEKDLDEFQGPYNTAKVLSAAGKEDLRLLTLERQAHFANRREKLPLVFLVGTPGSGEKLQAEALAKDSGLTIIDVEDVVRKKSIDKSYFYQSFLAECIANSARPLTTLVVGIIEENIKEAAKGGQNWVVVVGFPDSIQQLNGFQRQVQKNTYTILLKSQQQPSDLLDKKYAAAIRDTTELEKYLNATEGYLKVVHRPSDKISSKIKEAIVGFKRHRDQSD
;
A
#
# COMPACT_ATOMS: atom_id res chain seq x y z
N MET A 1 20.74 -16.61 12.79
CA MET A 1 19.99 -15.39 13.13
C MET A 1 19.36 -14.70 11.93
N ILE A 2 19.99 -14.66 10.75
CA ILE A 2 19.40 -14.13 9.49
C ILE A 2 17.99 -14.70 9.22
N GLN A 3 17.84 -16.02 9.40
CA GLN A 3 16.58 -16.72 9.18
C GLN A 3 15.42 -16.28 10.09
N ALA A 4 15.73 -15.75 11.28
CA ALA A 4 14.70 -15.26 12.20
C ALA A 4 14.31 -13.81 11.89
N HIS A 5 15.23 -12.98 11.41
CA HIS A 5 14.92 -11.65 10.88
C HIS A 5 13.98 -11.75 9.67
N ASP A 6 14.33 -12.59 8.68
CA ASP A 6 13.51 -12.82 7.49
C ASP A 6 12.10 -13.37 7.84
N TYR A 7 11.99 -14.17 8.90
CA TYR A 7 10.72 -14.69 9.39
C TYR A 7 9.87 -13.66 10.14
N GLU A 8 10.49 -12.79 10.96
CA GLU A 8 9.81 -11.65 11.60
C GLU A 8 9.29 -10.66 10.55
N GLN A 9 10.03 -10.47 9.44
CA GLN A 9 9.56 -9.67 8.32
C GLN A 9 8.29 -10.25 7.67
N GLN A 10 8.20 -11.57 7.57
CA GLN A 10 7.05 -12.26 6.98
C GLN A 10 5.82 -12.32 7.90
N THR A 11 6.02 -12.30 9.21
CA THR A 11 4.94 -12.43 10.22
C THR A 11 4.52 -11.11 10.86
N PHE A 12 5.09 -9.97 10.43
CA PHE A 12 4.78 -8.64 10.97
C PHE A 12 4.99 -8.49 12.49
N GLY A 13 5.77 -9.37 13.11
CA GLY A 13 5.88 -9.41 14.56
C GLY A 13 4.57 -9.80 15.27
N GLU A 14 3.58 -10.38 14.58
CA GLU A 14 2.36 -10.92 15.21
C GLU A 14 2.64 -12.15 16.08
N LYS A 15 3.72 -12.87 15.77
CA LYS A 15 4.24 -13.90 16.66
C LYS A 15 5.39 -13.32 17.45
N ASP A 16 5.19 -13.25 18.76
CA ASP A 16 6.24 -12.96 19.71
C ASP A 16 7.31 -14.06 19.62
N LEU A 17 8.48 -13.72 19.06
CA LEU A 17 9.61 -14.65 18.93
C LEU A 17 10.57 -14.55 20.13
N ASP A 18 10.10 -14.02 21.26
CA ASP A 18 10.85 -14.07 22.52
C ASP A 18 11.29 -15.50 22.90
N GLU A 19 10.62 -16.54 22.40
CA GLU A 19 11.07 -17.93 22.62
C GLU A 19 12.39 -18.29 21.89
N PHE A 20 12.65 -17.69 20.72
CA PHE A 20 13.88 -17.93 19.95
C PHE A 20 14.95 -16.85 20.17
N GLN A 21 14.56 -15.65 20.61
CA GLN A 21 15.45 -14.49 20.72
C GLN A 21 15.38 -13.75 22.05
N GLY A 22 14.50 -14.17 22.97
CA GLY A 22 14.29 -13.52 24.24
C GLY A 22 15.44 -13.76 25.24
N PRO A 23 15.31 -13.22 26.46
CA PRO A 23 16.39 -13.13 27.45
C PRO A 23 17.05 -14.48 27.81
N TYR A 24 16.37 -15.59 27.53
CA TYR A 24 16.87 -16.95 27.71
C TYR A 24 17.98 -17.36 26.72
N ASN A 25 18.15 -16.67 25.59
CA ASN A 25 19.26 -16.89 24.65
C ASN A 25 20.45 -15.94 24.88
N THR A 26 20.22 -14.71 25.37
CA THR A 26 21.29 -13.77 25.81
C THR A 26 22.21 -14.39 26.86
N ALA A 27 21.66 -15.19 27.78
CA ALA A 27 22.43 -15.86 28.83
C ALA A 27 23.38 -16.95 28.29
N LYS A 28 23.14 -17.47 27.08
CA LYS A 28 23.97 -18.50 26.42
C LYS A 28 25.11 -17.90 25.57
N VAL A 29 25.08 -16.59 25.32
CA VAL A 29 26.13 -15.89 24.57
C VAL A 29 27.23 -15.44 25.56
N LEU A 30 28.24 -16.30 25.72
CA LEU A 30 29.27 -16.12 26.73
C LEU A 30 30.45 -15.23 26.27
N SER A 31 30.71 -15.16 24.96
CA SER A 31 31.84 -14.41 24.41
C SER A 31 31.55 -12.90 24.32
N ALA A 32 32.59 -12.08 24.48
CA ALA A 32 32.48 -10.63 24.33
C ALA A 32 32.05 -10.22 22.91
N ALA A 33 32.57 -10.90 21.88
CA ALA A 33 32.20 -10.66 20.48
C ALA A 33 30.72 -10.99 20.22
N GLY A 34 30.23 -12.14 20.71
CA GLY A 34 28.83 -12.52 20.51
C GLY A 34 27.84 -11.58 21.21
N LYS A 35 28.23 -11.00 22.35
CA LYS A 35 27.42 -9.99 23.05
C LYS A 35 27.29 -8.69 22.24
N GLU A 36 28.36 -8.28 21.55
CA GLU A 36 28.35 -7.10 20.70
C GLU A 36 27.52 -7.32 19.43
N ASP A 37 27.66 -8.48 18.78
CA ASP A 37 26.83 -8.86 17.63
C ASP A 37 25.34 -8.87 18.00
N LEU A 38 25.00 -9.39 19.18
CA LEU A 38 23.63 -9.41 19.67
C LEU A 38 23.08 -8.00 19.95
N ARG A 39 23.92 -7.09 20.47
CA ARG A 39 23.57 -5.69 20.68
C ARG A 39 23.26 -4.98 19.36
N LEU A 40 24.12 -5.17 18.35
CA LEU A 40 23.93 -4.61 17.01
C LEU A 40 22.63 -5.12 16.38
N LEU A 41 22.39 -6.44 16.42
CA LEU A 41 21.15 -7.03 15.91
C LEU A 41 19.91 -6.52 16.64
N THR A 42 19.99 -6.31 17.96
CA THR A 42 18.90 -5.73 18.75
C THR A 42 18.62 -4.29 18.33
N LEU A 43 19.65 -3.48 18.09
CA LEU A 43 19.51 -2.11 17.60
C LEU A 43 18.93 -2.07 16.20
N GLU A 44 19.41 -2.92 15.29
CA GLU A 44 18.85 -3.06 13.94
C GLU A 44 17.37 -3.44 14.00
N ARG A 45 17.01 -4.40 14.86
CA ARG A 45 15.62 -4.81 15.10
C ARG A 45 14.77 -3.67 15.64
N GLN A 46 15.25 -2.95 16.65
CA GLN A 46 14.55 -1.80 17.23
C GLN A 46 14.36 -0.68 16.21
N ALA A 47 15.40 -0.33 15.46
CA ALA A 47 15.32 0.68 14.40
C ALA A 47 14.36 0.25 13.28
N HIS A 48 14.39 -1.04 12.91
CA HIS A 48 13.48 -1.62 11.93
C HIS A 48 12.02 -1.58 12.40
N PHE A 49 11.72 -1.93 13.65
CA PHE A 49 10.36 -1.83 14.20
C PHE A 49 9.93 -0.37 14.45
N ALA A 50 10.84 0.52 14.87
CA ALA A 50 10.55 1.94 15.03
C ALA A 50 10.16 2.58 13.69
N ASN A 51 10.89 2.29 12.62
CA ASN A 51 10.56 2.75 11.27
C ASN A 51 9.23 2.18 10.74
N ARG A 52 8.80 0.99 11.18
CA ARG A 52 7.49 0.42 10.82
C ARG A 52 6.32 0.90 11.71
N ARG A 53 6.60 1.51 12.87
CA ARG A 53 5.57 2.03 13.79
C ARG A 53 5.03 3.40 13.36
N GLU A 54 5.76 4.14 12.53
CA GLU A 54 5.18 5.29 11.82
C GLU A 54 4.19 4.78 10.77
N LYS A 55 2.95 4.48 11.20
CA LYS A 55 1.84 4.23 10.28
C LYS A 55 1.78 5.41 9.32
N LEU A 56 1.89 5.21 8.02
CA LEU A 56 1.82 6.33 7.07
C LEU A 56 0.34 6.68 6.87
N PRO A 57 -0.07 7.96 6.97
CA PRO A 57 -1.46 8.36 6.82
C PRO A 57 -1.90 8.18 5.36
N LEU A 58 -2.33 6.97 5.01
CA LEU A 58 -2.53 6.51 3.64
C LEU A 58 -3.98 6.08 3.41
N VAL A 59 -4.53 6.46 2.25
CA VAL A 59 -5.79 5.94 1.71
C VAL A 59 -5.57 5.42 0.30
N PHE A 60 -6.03 4.22 0.01
CA PHE A 60 -6.17 3.71 -1.34
C PHE A 60 -7.47 4.21 -1.96
N LEU A 61 -7.39 4.75 -3.17
CA LEU A 61 -8.54 5.06 -4.00
C LEU A 61 -8.53 4.10 -5.19
N VAL A 62 -9.48 3.16 -5.19
CA VAL A 62 -9.60 2.12 -6.21
C VAL A 62 -11.00 2.17 -6.78
N GLY A 63 -11.18 1.89 -8.07
CA GLY A 63 -12.49 1.84 -8.67
C GLY A 63 -12.60 0.84 -9.82
N THR A 64 -13.82 0.40 -10.07
CA THR A 64 -14.12 -0.35 -11.30
C THR A 64 -13.84 0.54 -12.52
N PRO A 65 -13.48 -0.02 -13.68
CA PRO A 65 -13.35 0.78 -14.90
C PRO A 65 -14.59 1.65 -15.15
N GLY A 66 -14.37 2.92 -15.54
CA GLY A 66 -15.45 3.88 -15.75
C GLY A 66 -16.08 4.47 -14.47
N SER A 67 -15.62 4.11 -13.28
CA SER A 67 -16.09 4.69 -12.01
C SER A 67 -15.81 6.20 -11.87
N GLY A 68 -14.85 6.72 -12.61
CA GLY A 68 -14.42 8.12 -12.52
C GLY A 68 -13.32 8.35 -11.49
N GLU A 69 -12.55 7.31 -11.16
CA GLU A 69 -11.43 7.36 -10.21
C GLU A 69 -10.45 8.51 -10.47
N LYS A 70 -9.94 8.63 -11.71
CA LYS A 70 -9.03 9.72 -12.10
C LYS A 70 -9.63 11.11 -11.90
N LEU A 71 -10.91 11.28 -12.25
CA LEU A 71 -11.62 12.56 -12.04
C LEU A 71 -11.71 12.92 -10.55
N GLN A 72 -11.90 11.93 -9.68
CA GLN A 72 -11.91 12.15 -8.23
C GLN A 72 -10.51 12.43 -7.68
N ALA A 73 -9.48 11.75 -8.19
CA ALA A 73 -8.09 12.02 -7.85
C ALA A 73 -7.69 13.47 -8.19
N GLU A 74 -8.04 13.96 -9.38
CA GLU A 74 -7.81 15.35 -9.79
C GLU A 74 -8.55 16.35 -8.89
N ALA A 75 -9.77 16.02 -8.45
CA ALA A 75 -10.53 16.84 -7.52
C ALA A 75 -9.91 16.87 -6.11
N LEU A 76 -9.35 15.75 -5.66
CA LEU A 76 -8.66 15.65 -4.37
C LEU A 76 -7.29 16.35 -4.38
N ALA A 77 -6.59 16.36 -5.52
CA ALA A 77 -5.30 17.03 -5.68
C ALA A 77 -5.35 18.55 -5.43
N LYS A 78 -6.54 19.15 -5.53
CA LYS A 78 -6.78 20.57 -5.22
C LYS A 78 -6.84 20.87 -3.72
N ASP A 79 -6.88 19.84 -2.88
CA ASP A 79 -6.99 19.97 -1.43
C ASP A 79 -5.59 20.04 -0.80
N SER A 80 -5.27 21.14 -0.10
CA SER A 80 -3.90 21.46 0.33
C SER A 80 -3.33 20.53 1.43
N GLY A 81 -4.13 19.60 1.94
CA GLY A 81 -3.73 18.63 2.98
C GLY A 81 -3.59 17.18 2.48
N LEU A 82 -3.65 16.95 1.17
CA LEU A 82 -3.53 15.62 0.56
C LEU A 82 -2.40 15.58 -0.46
N THR A 83 -1.61 14.50 -0.43
CA THR A 83 -0.64 14.17 -1.48
C THR A 83 -1.21 13.04 -2.32
N ILE A 84 -1.40 13.28 -3.61
CA ILE A 84 -1.93 12.26 -4.52
C ILE A 84 -0.77 11.55 -5.23
N ILE A 85 -0.76 10.23 -5.15
CA ILE A 85 0.16 9.35 -5.88
C ILE A 85 -0.70 8.54 -6.87
N ASP A 86 -0.66 8.92 -8.15
CA ASP A 86 -1.22 8.10 -9.23
C ASP A 86 -0.19 7.03 -9.63
N VAL A 87 -0.52 5.77 -9.38
CA VAL A 87 0.40 4.65 -9.61
C VAL A 87 0.71 4.48 -11.10
N GLU A 88 -0.24 4.69 -12.00
CA GLU A 88 0.03 4.60 -13.43
C GLU A 88 1.02 5.68 -13.86
N ASP A 89 0.86 6.90 -13.34
CA ASP A 89 1.75 8.01 -13.68
C ASP A 89 3.15 7.84 -13.09
N VAL A 90 3.26 7.38 -11.84
CA VAL A 90 4.57 7.13 -11.23
C VAL A 90 5.30 5.98 -11.93
N VAL A 91 4.59 4.90 -12.27
CA VAL A 91 5.16 3.80 -13.06
C VAL A 91 5.59 4.28 -14.45
N ARG A 92 4.80 5.13 -15.10
CA ARG A 92 5.14 5.75 -16.40
C ARG A 92 6.36 6.67 -16.32
N LYS A 93 6.51 7.43 -15.23
CA LYS A 93 7.72 8.25 -15.00
C LYS A 93 8.96 7.37 -14.84
N LYS A 94 8.87 6.31 -14.02
CA LYS A 94 9.97 5.35 -13.83
C LYS A 94 10.29 4.55 -15.11
N SER A 95 9.33 4.36 -16.01
CA SER A 95 9.55 3.68 -17.30
C SER A 95 10.31 4.52 -18.34
N ILE A 96 10.45 5.83 -18.13
CA ILE A 96 11.24 6.71 -19.02
C ILE A 96 12.50 7.26 -18.33
N ASP A 97 12.62 7.07 -17.02
CA ASP A 97 13.78 7.46 -16.23
C ASP A 97 14.97 6.52 -16.52
N LYS A 98 15.96 7.04 -17.25
CA LYS A 98 17.17 6.30 -17.63
C LYS A 98 18.04 5.88 -16.44
N SER A 99 17.87 6.52 -15.28
CA SER A 99 18.60 6.15 -14.06
C SER A 99 17.95 4.98 -13.32
N TYR A 100 16.69 4.65 -13.64
CA TYR A 100 15.97 3.60 -12.97
C TYR A 100 16.32 2.21 -13.55
N PHE A 101 16.81 1.31 -12.70
CA PHE A 101 17.30 0.00 -13.13
C PHE A 101 16.27 -0.83 -13.92
N TYR A 102 14.99 -0.79 -13.52
CA TYR A 102 13.92 -1.56 -14.18
C TYR A 102 13.17 -0.76 -15.27
N GLN A 103 13.76 0.34 -15.77
CA GLN A 103 13.14 1.22 -16.76
C GLN A 103 12.64 0.46 -17.99
N SER A 104 13.50 -0.35 -18.60
CA SER A 104 13.15 -1.05 -19.85
C SER A 104 12.06 -2.10 -19.65
N PHE A 105 12.07 -2.80 -18.51
CA PHE A 105 11.04 -3.76 -18.13
C PHE A 105 9.67 -3.07 -17.95
N LEU A 106 9.64 -1.92 -17.27
CA LEU A 106 8.40 -1.15 -17.13
C LEU A 106 7.90 -0.60 -18.46
N ALA A 107 8.81 -0.14 -19.33
CA ALA A 107 8.45 0.34 -20.66
C ALA A 107 7.80 -0.76 -21.51
N GLU A 108 8.35 -1.98 -21.46
CA GLU A 108 7.78 -3.15 -22.13
C GLU A 108 6.41 -3.54 -21.56
N CYS A 109 6.25 -3.51 -20.22
CA CYS A 109 4.97 -3.77 -19.57
C CYS A 109 3.89 -2.78 -20.06
N ILE A 110 4.22 -1.49 -20.11
CA ILE A 110 3.29 -0.45 -20.59
C ILE A 110 2.96 -0.66 -22.07
N ALA A 111 3.96 -0.90 -22.92
CA ALA A 111 3.78 -1.12 -24.36
C ALA A 111 2.84 -2.29 -24.66
N ASN A 112 2.96 -3.38 -23.89
CA ASN A 112 2.14 -4.58 -24.03
C ASN A 112 0.85 -4.53 -23.20
N SER A 113 0.60 -3.45 -22.45
CA SER A 113 -0.44 -3.38 -21.41
C SER A 113 -0.45 -4.58 -20.45
N ALA A 114 0.74 -5.07 -20.11
CA ALA A 114 0.94 -6.12 -19.12
C ALA A 114 1.07 -5.49 -17.73
N ARG A 115 0.65 -6.24 -16.70
CA ARG A 115 0.85 -5.81 -15.31
C ARG A 115 2.32 -6.00 -14.91
N PRO A 116 3.00 -4.96 -14.39
CA PRO A 116 4.34 -5.12 -13.84
C PRO A 116 4.34 -6.04 -12.61
N LEU A 117 5.53 -6.49 -12.21
CA LEU A 117 5.72 -7.29 -10.99
C LEU A 117 5.21 -6.53 -9.76
N THR A 118 4.42 -7.22 -8.91
CA THR A 118 3.85 -6.64 -7.68
C THR A 118 4.92 -6.03 -6.77
N THR A 119 6.04 -6.73 -6.57
CA THR A 119 7.15 -6.25 -5.71
C THR A 119 7.74 -4.95 -6.23
N LEU A 120 7.84 -4.80 -7.56
CA LEU A 120 8.35 -3.60 -8.20
C LEU A 120 7.40 -2.42 -8.01
N VAL A 121 6.09 -2.63 -8.23
CA VAL A 121 5.06 -1.59 -8.03
C VAL A 121 5.00 -1.15 -6.57
N VAL A 122 5.02 -2.10 -5.63
CA VAL A 122 5.02 -1.80 -4.19
C VAL A 122 6.26 -1.00 -3.80
N GLY A 123 7.45 -1.36 -4.27
CA GLY A 123 8.68 -0.62 -4.00
C GLY A 123 8.66 0.81 -4.55
N ILE A 124 8.10 1.01 -5.75
CA ILE A 124 7.92 2.35 -6.34
C ILE A 124 6.96 3.18 -5.47
N ILE A 125 5.84 2.61 -5.04
CA ILE A 125 4.86 3.30 -4.19
C ILE A 125 5.51 3.65 -2.83
N GLU A 126 6.23 2.72 -2.22
CA GLU A 126 6.93 2.93 -0.95
C GLU A 126 7.92 4.10 -1.03
N GLU A 127 8.71 4.19 -2.10
CA GLU A 127 9.64 5.31 -2.35
C GLU A 127 8.89 6.65 -2.40
N ASN A 128 7.77 6.71 -3.13
CA ASN A 128 6.98 7.94 -3.28
C ASN A 128 6.28 8.34 -1.97
N ILE A 129 5.79 7.39 -1.19
CA ILE A 129 5.21 7.68 0.13
C ILE A 129 6.28 8.23 1.08
N LYS A 130 7.49 7.64 1.09
CA LYS A 130 8.62 8.14 1.90
C LYS A 130 9.04 9.54 1.49
N GLU A 131 9.04 9.84 0.20
CA GLU A 131 9.32 11.18 -0.29
C GLU A 131 8.23 12.18 0.14
N ALA A 132 6.96 11.80 0.04
CA ALA A 132 5.85 12.61 0.52
C ALA A 132 5.95 12.91 2.02
N ALA A 133 6.35 11.92 2.83
CA ALA A 133 6.51 12.06 4.28
C ALA A 133 7.61 13.08 4.67
N LYS A 134 8.68 13.21 3.87
CA LYS A 134 9.74 14.20 4.11
C LYS A 134 9.26 15.65 3.98
N GLY A 135 8.20 15.88 3.21
CA GLY A 135 7.58 17.20 3.04
C GLY A 135 6.71 17.67 4.21
N GLY A 136 6.60 16.88 5.28
CA GLY A 136 5.66 17.07 6.38
C GLY A 136 4.51 16.06 6.32
N GLN A 137 3.90 15.73 7.46
CA GLN A 137 2.84 14.73 7.54
C GLN A 137 1.55 15.22 6.87
N ASN A 138 1.40 14.93 5.59
CA ASN A 138 0.14 15.04 4.87
C ASN A 138 -0.40 13.65 4.55
N TRP A 139 -1.72 13.54 4.47
CA TRP A 139 -2.35 12.28 4.10
C TRP A 139 -2.07 11.97 2.64
N VAL A 140 -1.59 10.76 2.37
CA VAL A 140 -1.29 10.28 1.03
C VAL A 140 -2.50 9.51 0.50
N VAL A 141 -2.95 9.85 -0.71
CA VAL A 141 -3.95 9.07 -1.44
C VAL A 141 -3.24 8.38 -2.59
N VAL A 142 -3.22 7.05 -2.58
CA VAL A 142 -2.66 6.25 -3.66
C VAL A 142 -3.80 5.81 -4.57
N VAL A 143 -3.73 6.18 -5.84
CA VAL A 143 -4.78 6.02 -6.84
C VAL A 143 -4.40 4.87 -7.79
N GLY A 144 -5.36 4.03 -8.15
CA GLY A 144 -5.18 2.90 -9.05
C GLY A 144 -4.53 1.67 -8.40
N PHE A 145 -4.41 1.67 -7.07
CA PHE A 145 -3.77 0.59 -6.33
C PHE A 145 -4.45 0.38 -4.97
N PRO A 146 -4.57 -0.86 -4.49
CA PRO A 146 -4.18 -2.10 -5.15
C PRO A 146 -5.16 -2.54 -6.25
N ASP A 147 -4.64 -3.15 -7.31
CA ASP A 147 -5.44 -3.71 -8.43
C ASP A 147 -5.82 -5.20 -8.23
N SER A 148 -5.31 -5.81 -7.16
CA SER A 148 -5.42 -7.23 -6.86
C SER A 148 -5.10 -7.51 -5.39
N ILE A 149 -5.57 -8.64 -4.87
CA ILE A 149 -5.27 -9.09 -3.51
C ILE A 149 -3.76 -9.33 -3.33
N GLN A 150 -3.09 -9.79 -4.38
CA GLN A 150 -1.64 -10.01 -4.39
C GLN A 150 -0.88 -8.71 -4.15
N GLN A 151 -1.30 -7.62 -4.81
CA GLN A 151 -0.74 -6.29 -4.59
C GLN A 151 -1.00 -5.78 -3.17
N LEU A 152 -2.24 -5.90 -2.68
CA LEU A 152 -2.57 -5.53 -1.31
C LEU A 152 -1.68 -6.27 -0.29
N ASN A 153 -1.61 -7.60 -0.40
CA ASN A 153 -0.80 -8.43 0.49
C ASN A 153 0.70 -8.13 0.38
N GLY A 154 1.19 -7.85 -0.84
CA GLY A 154 2.56 -7.42 -1.07
C GLY A 154 2.86 -6.09 -0.36
N PHE A 155 1.98 -5.11 -0.54
CA PHE A 155 2.07 -3.82 0.12
C PHE A 155 2.02 -3.96 1.63
N GLN A 156 1.09 -4.77 2.15
CA GLN A 156 0.99 -4.98 3.58
C GLN A 156 2.31 -5.53 4.10
N ARG A 157 2.83 -6.62 3.53
CA ARG A 157 4.07 -7.28 3.98
C ARG A 157 5.29 -6.35 3.97
N GLN A 158 5.41 -5.55 2.93
CA GLN A 158 6.61 -4.74 2.70
C GLN A 158 6.53 -3.36 3.35
N VAL A 159 5.34 -2.73 3.38
CA VAL A 159 5.17 -1.31 3.72
C VAL A 159 4.41 -1.14 5.03
N GLN A 160 3.11 -1.44 5.07
CA GLN A 160 2.31 -1.36 6.30
C GLN A 160 1.02 -2.19 6.25
N LYS A 161 0.68 -2.84 7.38
CA LYS A 161 -0.52 -3.68 7.49
C LYS A 161 -1.83 -2.88 7.47
N ASN A 162 -1.88 -1.78 8.21
CA ASN A 162 -3.09 -0.99 8.36
C ASN A 162 -3.26 -0.06 7.15
N THR A 163 -4.32 -0.29 6.39
CA THR A 163 -4.60 0.46 5.17
C THR A 163 -6.07 0.84 5.12
N TYR A 164 -6.37 2.07 4.70
CA TYR A 164 -7.73 2.53 4.44
C TYR A 164 -8.01 2.45 2.94
N THR A 165 -9.20 2.01 2.53
CA THR A 165 -9.55 1.87 1.11
C THR A 165 -10.89 2.52 0.82
N ILE A 166 -10.94 3.34 -0.23
CA ILE A 166 -12.16 3.85 -0.85
C ILE A 166 -12.35 3.12 -2.17
N LEU A 167 -13.45 2.40 -2.30
CA LEU A 167 -13.81 1.67 -3.51
C LEU A 167 -14.93 2.41 -4.27
N LEU A 168 -14.65 2.84 -5.50
CA LEU A 168 -15.61 3.47 -6.40
C LEU A 168 -16.24 2.44 -7.34
N LYS A 169 -17.57 2.26 -7.26
CA LYS A 169 -18.31 1.32 -8.11
C LYS A 169 -19.18 2.08 -9.11
N SER A 170 -19.05 1.76 -10.39
CA SER A 170 -20.00 2.20 -11.40
C SER A 170 -21.16 1.21 -11.51
N GLN A 171 -22.39 1.70 -11.58
CA GLN A 171 -23.57 0.88 -11.91
C GLN A 171 -23.68 0.53 -13.40
N GLN A 172 -22.86 1.15 -14.26
CA GLN A 172 -22.85 0.81 -15.67
C GLN A 172 -22.27 -0.60 -15.86
N GLN A 173 -23.15 -1.53 -16.20
CA GLN A 173 -22.75 -2.80 -16.80
C GLN A 173 -22.04 -2.47 -18.11
N PRO A 174 -20.88 -3.08 -18.39
CA PRO A 174 -20.32 -3.11 -19.73
C PRO A 174 -21.39 -3.34 -20.79
N SER A 175 -21.51 -2.45 -21.78
CA SER A 175 -22.09 -2.85 -23.06
C SER A 175 -21.24 -3.97 -23.66
N ASP A 176 -21.86 -4.95 -24.33
CA ASP A 176 -21.35 -6.26 -24.82
C ASP A 176 -20.06 -6.30 -25.67
N LEU A 177 -19.26 -5.25 -25.66
CA LEU A 177 -17.98 -5.12 -26.33
C LEU A 177 -16.93 -4.67 -25.30
N LEU A 178 -16.49 -5.56 -24.41
CA LEU A 178 -15.34 -5.24 -23.57
C LEU A 178 -14.24 -6.28 -23.68
N ASP A 179 -13.06 -5.75 -24.02
CA ASP A 179 -11.77 -6.40 -24.00
C ASP A 179 -11.59 -7.26 -22.75
N LYS A 180 -10.98 -8.43 -22.90
CA LYS A 180 -10.63 -9.36 -21.80
C LYS A 180 -10.00 -8.66 -20.57
N LYS A 181 -9.31 -7.54 -20.78
CA LYS A 181 -8.71 -6.68 -19.75
C LYS A 181 -9.73 -6.07 -18.79
N TYR A 182 -10.86 -5.56 -19.29
CA TYR A 182 -11.90 -4.94 -18.48
C TYR A 182 -12.61 -5.98 -17.60
N ALA A 183 -12.92 -7.15 -18.16
CA ALA A 183 -13.50 -8.25 -17.41
C ALA A 183 -12.58 -8.72 -16.26
N ALA A 184 -11.28 -8.81 -16.52
CA ALA A 184 -10.29 -9.12 -15.49
C ALA A 184 -10.26 -8.05 -14.38
N ALA A 185 -10.24 -6.76 -14.74
CA ALA A 185 -10.25 -5.67 -13.77
C ALA A 185 -11.50 -5.68 -12.87
N ILE A 186 -12.69 -5.94 -13.45
CA ILE A 186 -13.94 -6.05 -12.68
C ILE A 186 -13.89 -7.23 -11.71
N ARG A 187 -13.41 -8.39 -12.18
CA ARG A 187 -13.25 -9.59 -11.34
C ARG A 187 -12.32 -9.31 -10.18
N ASP A 188 -11.12 -8.79 -10.45
CA ASP A 188 -10.11 -8.57 -9.43
C ASP A 188 -10.57 -7.52 -8.40
N THR A 189 -11.26 -6.46 -8.85
CA THR A 189 -11.88 -5.45 -7.96
C THR A 189 -12.96 -6.07 -7.07
N THR A 190 -13.76 -6.99 -7.61
CA THR A 190 -14.81 -7.70 -6.86
C THR A 190 -14.21 -8.66 -5.82
N GLU A 191 -13.13 -9.35 -6.17
CA GLU A 191 -12.39 -10.21 -5.23
C GLU A 191 -11.75 -9.37 -4.11
N LEU A 192 -11.14 -8.24 -4.47
CA LEU A 192 -10.57 -7.29 -3.53
C LEU A 192 -11.62 -6.74 -2.56
N GLU A 193 -12.81 -6.36 -3.05
CA GLU A 193 -13.94 -5.92 -2.22
C GLU A 193 -14.34 -7.00 -1.21
N LYS A 194 -14.47 -8.26 -1.64
CA LYS A 194 -14.81 -9.37 -0.75
C LYS A 194 -13.73 -9.59 0.31
N TYR A 195 -12.46 -9.56 -0.09
CA TYR A 195 -11.32 -9.74 0.81
C TYR A 195 -11.25 -8.63 1.86
N LEU A 196 -11.40 -7.37 1.44
CA LEU A 196 -11.40 -6.20 2.32
C LEU A 196 -12.62 -6.13 3.24
N ASN A 197 -13.78 -6.66 2.83
CA ASN A 197 -14.94 -6.78 3.73
C ASN A 197 -14.80 -7.89 4.77
N ALA A 198 -14.09 -8.97 4.43
CA ALA A 198 -13.87 -10.11 5.33
C ALA A 198 -12.78 -9.84 6.39
N THR A 199 -11.88 -8.92 6.09
CA THR A 199 -10.84 -8.46 7.02
C THR A 199 -11.35 -7.20 7.70
N GLU A 200 -11.30 -7.09 9.03
CA GLU A 200 -11.64 -5.83 9.71
C GLU A 200 -10.63 -4.74 9.32
N GLY A 201 -10.88 -4.09 8.19
CA GLY A 201 -9.99 -3.14 7.52
C GLY A 201 -10.84 -2.15 6.73
N TYR A 202 -10.76 -0.90 7.14
CA TYR A 202 -11.62 0.24 6.80
C TYR A 202 -11.83 0.47 5.28
N LEU A 203 -12.76 -0.30 4.71
CA LEU A 203 -13.29 -0.15 3.35
C LEU A 203 -14.49 0.79 3.33
N LYS A 204 -14.47 1.81 2.48
CA LYS A 204 -15.64 2.62 2.15
C LYS A 204 -16.02 2.44 0.68
N VAL A 205 -17.19 1.85 0.43
CA VAL A 205 -17.73 1.71 -0.92
C VAL A 205 -18.58 2.93 -1.29
N VAL A 206 -18.32 3.53 -2.45
CA VAL A 206 -19.06 4.66 -3.02
C VAL A 206 -19.60 4.27 -4.40
N HIS A 207 -20.91 4.33 -4.57
CA HIS A 207 -21.58 3.95 -5.82
C HIS A 207 -21.88 5.17 -6.70
N ARG A 208 -21.71 5.01 -8.03
CA ARG A 208 -22.10 5.96 -9.09
C ARG A 208 -23.34 5.43 -9.84
N PRO A 209 -24.30 6.29 -10.26
CA PRO A 209 -24.30 7.76 -10.16
C PRO A 209 -24.62 8.25 -8.76
N SER A 210 -23.83 9.21 -8.28
CA SER A 210 -24.16 9.97 -7.09
C SER A 210 -23.73 11.42 -7.31
N ASP A 211 -24.65 12.36 -7.12
CA ASP A 211 -24.40 13.79 -7.33
C ASP A 211 -23.38 14.38 -6.33
N LYS A 212 -22.93 13.56 -5.38
CA LYS A 212 -22.09 13.93 -4.23
C LYS A 212 -20.91 12.98 -4.01
N ILE A 213 -20.38 12.36 -5.07
CA ILE A 213 -19.24 11.43 -4.95
C ILE A 213 -18.06 12.10 -4.24
N SER A 214 -17.67 13.30 -4.66
CA SER A 214 -16.54 14.01 -4.07
C SER A 214 -16.75 14.32 -2.58
N SER A 215 -17.97 14.64 -2.15
CA SER A 215 -18.24 14.87 -0.72
C SER A 215 -18.15 13.57 0.08
N LYS A 216 -18.70 12.47 -0.42
CA LYS A 216 -18.62 11.14 0.22
C LYS A 216 -17.18 10.66 0.37
N ILE A 217 -16.34 10.89 -0.63
CA ILE A 217 -14.91 10.57 -0.57
C ILE A 217 -14.22 11.40 0.52
N LYS A 218 -14.46 12.72 0.55
CA LYS A 218 -13.90 13.60 1.59
C LYS A 218 -14.37 13.21 3.00
N GLU A 219 -15.66 12.91 3.18
CA GLU A 219 -16.22 12.43 4.45
C GLU A 219 -15.55 11.12 4.89
N ALA A 220 -15.29 10.19 3.97
CA ALA A 220 -14.59 8.95 4.26
C ALA A 220 -13.15 9.21 4.74
N ILE A 221 -12.40 10.06 4.04
CA ILE A 221 -11.03 10.45 4.44
C ILE A 221 -11.03 11.09 5.83
N VAL A 222 -11.99 11.96 6.13
CA VAL A 222 -12.13 12.57 7.47
C VAL A 222 -12.47 11.51 8.52
N GLY A 223 -13.31 10.53 8.20
CA GLY A 223 -13.59 9.39 9.09
C GLY A 223 -12.34 8.57 9.39
N PHE A 224 -11.52 8.29 8.37
CA PHE A 224 -10.26 7.57 8.51
C PHE A 224 -9.23 8.34 9.35
N LYS A 225 -9.19 9.67 9.19
CA LYS A 225 -8.39 10.58 10.03
C LYS A 225 -8.73 10.42 11.51
N ARG A 226 -10.00 10.60 11.86
CA ARG A 226 -10.45 10.49 13.27
C ARG A 226 -10.19 9.11 13.85
N HIS A 227 -10.40 8.06 13.07
CA HIS A 227 -10.18 6.69 13.52
C HIS A 227 -8.71 6.44 13.85
N ARG A 228 -7.80 6.90 12.98
CA ARG A 228 -6.36 6.80 13.19
C ARG A 228 -5.95 7.50 14.50
N ASP A 229 -6.41 8.73 14.71
CA ASP A 229 -6.06 9.53 15.89
C ASP A 229 -6.58 8.92 17.21
N GLN A 230 -7.59 8.06 17.16
CA GLN A 230 -8.13 7.33 18.33
C GLN A 230 -7.44 5.98 18.59
N SER A 231 -6.65 5.49 17.63
CA SER A 231 -5.99 4.18 17.65
C SER A 231 -4.48 4.28 17.94
N ASP A 232 -3.99 5.47 18.29
CA ASP A 232 -2.62 5.78 18.72
C ASP A 232 -2.63 6.14 20.22
#